data_AF-A0A0S8CU43-F1
#
_entry.id   AF-A0A0S8CU43-F1
#
_cell.length_a   1.000
_cell.length_b   1.000
_cell.length_c   1.000
_cell.angle_alpha   90.00
_cell.angle_beta   90.00
_cell.angle_gamma   90.00
#
_symmetry.space_group_name_H-M   'P 1'
#
loop_
_entity.id
_entity.type
_entity.pdbx_description
1 polymer ?
#
loop_
_entity_poly.entity_id
_entity_poly.type
_entity_poly.pdbx_seq_one_letter_code
_entity_poly.pdbx_strand_id
1 'polypeptide(L)' 'VELGDLGYWPTGSAFCIFFGPTPTSKAGEIRPASAVNVIGRITGDARKLQSKVTEDQIRVNRVT' A
#
# COMPACT_ATOMS: atom_id res chain seq x y z
N VAL A 1 2.87 -7.69 5.61
CA VAL A 1 2.44 -7.62 4.18
C VAL A 1 3.70 -7.54 3.34
N GLU A 2 3.60 -7.87 2.07
CA GLU A 2 4.75 -7.86 1.15
C GLU A 2 4.77 -6.61 0.27
N LEU A 3 5.93 -6.34 -0.34
CA LEU A 3 6.07 -5.27 -1.31
C LEU A 3 5.08 -5.48 -2.47
N GLY A 4 4.29 -4.46 -2.78
CA GLY A 4 3.28 -4.46 -3.82
C GLY A 4 1.90 -4.96 -3.38
N ASP A 5 1.70 -5.39 -2.14
CA ASP A 5 0.37 -5.74 -1.65
C ASP A 5 -0.57 -4.53 -1.68
N LEU A 6 -1.84 -4.79 -1.97
CA LEU A 6 -2.95 -3.85 -1.86
C LEU A 6 -3.83 -4.28 -0.69
N GLY A 7 -4.07 -3.36 0.23
CA GLY A 7 -4.84 -3.63 1.44
C GLY A 7 -6.04 -2.71 1.61
N TYR A 8 -7.08 -3.20 2.27
CA TYR A 8 -8.07 -2.34 2.90
C TYR A 8 -7.83 -2.32 4.41
N TRP A 9 -7.72 -1.13 4.99
CA TRP A 9 -7.55 -0.92 6.43
C TRP A 9 -8.89 -0.55 7.07
N PRO A 10 -9.56 -1.49 7.78
CA PRO A 10 -10.92 -1.26 8.26
C PRO A 10 -10.99 -0.15 9.31
N THR A 11 -9.99 -0.04 10.19
CA THR A 11 -9.99 0.95 11.27
C THR A 11 -9.96 2.39 10.75
N GLY A 12 -9.24 2.64 9.66
CA GLY A 12 -9.14 3.97 9.04
C GLY A 12 -10.03 4.16 7.81
N SER A 13 -10.86 3.18 7.46
CA SER A 13 -11.64 3.15 6.21
C SER A 13 -10.79 3.50 4.97
N ALA A 14 -9.57 2.97 4.90
CA ALA A 14 -8.57 3.42 3.93
C ALA A 14 -8.14 2.32 2.96
N PHE A 15 -7.88 2.73 1.72
CA PHE A 15 -7.18 1.89 0.74
C PHE A 15 -5.68 2.09 0.92
N CYS A 16 -4.95 0.99 1.11
CA CYS A 16 -3.52 0.98 1.39
C CYS A 16 -2.76 0.36 0.21
N ILE A 17 -1.66 1.01 -0.15
CA ILE A 17 -0.71 0.51 -1.14
C ILE A 17 0.65 0.35 -0.47
N PHE A 18 1.17 -0.87 -0.42
CA PHE A 18 2.41 -1.17 0.30
C PHE A 18 3.61 -1.14 -0.66
N PHE A 19 4.29 0.00 -0.75
CA PHE A 19 5.45 0.19 -1.65
C PHE A 19 6.80 0.30 -0.92
N GLY A 20 6.83 0.01 0.38
CA GLY A 20 8.05 0.00 1.20
C GLY A 20 7.75 -0.08 2.69
N PRO A 21 8.78 -0.09 3.56
CA PRO A 21 8.61 -0.08 5.01
C PRO A 21 7.88 1.18 5.49
N THR A 22 7.07 1.01 6.52
CA THR A 22 6.35 2.08 7.21
C THR A 22 7.11 2.49 8.49
N PRO A 23 6.74 3.61 9.16
CA PRO A 23 7.35 4.00 10.43
C PRO A 23 7.25 2.95 11.55
N THR A 24 6.28 2.04 11.50
CA THR A 24 6.11 0.97 12.50
C THR A 24 6.82 -0.33 12.11
N SER A 25 7.41 -0.38 10.92
CA SER A 25 8.08 -1.58 10.41
C SER A 25 9.40 -1.83 11.13
N LYS A 26 9.71 -3.11 11.39
CA LYS A 26 11.03 -3.56 11.84
C LYS A 26 11.94 -3.89 10.65
N ALA A 27 13.20 -4.20 10.94
CA ALA A 27 14.17 -4.59 9.93
C ALA A 27 13.67 -5.79 9.11
N GLY A 28 13.59 -5.60 7.79
CA GLY A 28 13.22 -6.65 6.84
C GLY A 28 11.72 -6.91 6.67
N GLU A 29 10.83 -6.09 7.24
CA GLU A 29 9.37 -6.26 7.05
C GLU A 29 8.69 -4.99 6.54
N ILE A 30 7.49 -5.16 5.97
CA ILE A 30 6.53 -4.08 5.76
C ILE A 30 5.34 -4.33 6.67
N ARG A 31 5.13 -3.41 7.62
CA ARG A 31 4.12 -3.51 8.67
C ARG A 31 3.06 -2.40 8.55
N PRO A 32 1.77 -2.71 8.39
CA PRO A 32 0.72 -1.70 8.49
C PRO A 32 0.57 -1.20 9.94
N ALA A 33 -0.14 -0.09 10.14
CA ALA A 33 -0.38 0.46 11.49
C ALA A 33 -1.19 -0.50 12.39
N SER A 34 -2.17 -1.20 11.83
CA SER A 34 -2.87 -2.32 12.45
C SER A 34 -3.35 -3.32 11.38
N ALA A 35 -4.16 -4.32 11.74
CA ALA A 35 -4.60 -5.37 10.82
C ALA A 35 -5.29 -4.81 9.56
N VAL A 36 -4.93 -5.34 8.40
CA VAL A 36 -5.48 -4.99 7.08
C VAL A 36 -5.92 -6.25 6.36
N ASN A 37 -6.92 -6.10 5.49
CA ASN A 37 -7.33 -7.16 4.57
C ASN A 37 -6.54 -7.00 3.27
N VAL A 38 -5.69 -7.97 2.92
CA VAL A 38 -5.02 -7.98 1.62
C VAL A 38 -6.05 -8.35 0.55
N ILE A 39 -6.27 -7.45 -0.41
CA ILE A 39 -7.32 -7.55 -1.44
C ILE A 39 -6.77 -7.65 -2.86
N GLY A 40 -5.45 -7.54 -3.03
CA GLY A 40 -4.81 -7.65 -4.32
C GLY A 40 -3.31 -7.37 -4.25
N ARG A 41 -2.70 -7.25 -5.44
CA ARG A 41 -1.27 -6.98 -5.60
C ARG A 41 -1.04 -6.14 -6.86
N ILE A 42 -0.07 -5.24 -6.80
CA ILE A 42 0.42 -4.50 -7.95
C ILE A 42 1.14 -5.47 -8.90
N THR A 43 0.78 -5.45 -10.19
CA THR A 43 1.41 -6.29 -11.23
C THR A 43 2.72 -5.71 -11.76
N GLY A 44 2.96 -4.41 -11.59
CA GLY A 44 4.21 -3.72 -11.94
C GLY A 44 5.13 -3.43 -10.75
N ASP A 45 6.10 -2.54 -10.95
CA ASP A 45 7.02 -2.13 -9.88
C ASP A 45 6.38 -1.10 -8.94
N ALA A 46 6.02 -1.56 -7.73
CA ALA A 46 5.42 -0.73 -6.69
C ALA A 46 6.34 0.39 -6.19
N ARG A 47 7.67 0.25 -6.27
CA ARG A 47 8.64 1.24 -5.76
C ARG A 47 8.54 2.58 -6.51
N LYS A 48 8.00 2.56 -7.73
CA LYS A 48 7.75 3.78 -8.52
C LYS A 48 6.78 4.76 -7.83
N LEU A 49 5.97 4.29 -6.89
CA LEU A 49 5.08 5.14 -6.10
C LEU A 49 5.81 5.99 -5.06
N GLN A 50 7.05 5.64 -4.70
CA GLN A 50 7.81 6.37 -3.69
C GLN A 50 8.06 7.84 -4.09
N SER A 51 8.22 8.11 -5.39
CA SER A 51 8.38 9.48 -5.91
C SER A 51 7.05 10.23 -6.09
N LYS A 52 5.92 9.62 -5.73
CA LYS A 52 4.56 10.16 -5.93
C LYS A 52 3.81 10.46 -4.62
N VAL A 53 4.45 10.28 -3.47
CA VAL A 53 3.84 10.51 -2.15
C VAL A 53 3.44 11.97 -1.91
N THR A 54 3.97 12.91 -2.71
CA THR A 54 3.63 14.34 -2.65
C THR A 54 2.36 14.71 -3.43
N GLU A 55 1.81 13.80 -4.23
CA GLU A 55 0.56 14.03 -4.95
C GLU A 55 -0.63 14.02 -3.98
N ASP A 56 -1.61 14.88 -4.19
CA ASP A 56 -2.80 15.03 -3.33
C ASP A 56 -4.00 14.20 -3.80
N GLN A 57 -4.01 13.78 -5.07
CA GLN A 57 -5.09 13.00 -5.67
C GLN A 57 -4.60 11.72 -6.34
N ILE A 58 -5.32 10.63 -6.07
CA ILE A 58 -5.14 9.33 -6.73
C ILE A 58 -6.47 8.95 -7.38
N ARG A 59 -6.43 8.58 -8.67
CA ARG A 59 -7.59 8.03 -9.39
C ARG A 59 -7.42 6.54 -9.57
N VAL A 60 -8.43 5.77 -9.16
CA VAL A 60 -8.51 4.33 -9.35
C VAL A 60 -9.58 4.04 -10.38
N ASN A 61 -9.21 3.35 -11.45
CA ASN A 61 -10.14 2.94 -12.50
C ASN A 61 -10.20 1.41 -12.55
N ARG A 62 -11.40 0.88 -12.80
CA ARG A 62 -11.54 -0.53 -13.15
C ARG A 62 -11.11 -0.71 -14.60
N VAL A 63 -10.19 -1.63 -14.84
CA VAL A 63 -9.84 -2.07 -16.20
C VAL A 63 -10.75 -3.26 -16.52
N THR A 64 -11.55 -3.12 -17.57
CA THR A 64 -12.40 -4.16 -18.16
C THR A 64 -11.80 -4.63 -19.46
#